data_AF-A0A928W6Q0-F1
#
_entry.id   AF-A0A928W6Q0-F1
#
_cell.length_a   1.000
_cell.length_b   1.000
_cell.length_c   1.000
_cell.angle_alpha   90.00
_cell.angle_beta   90.00
_cell.angle_gamma   90.00
#
_symmetry.space_group_name_H-M   'P 1'
#
loop_
_entity.id
_entity.type
_entity.pdbx_description
1 polymer ?
#
loop_
_entity_poly.entity_id
_entity_poly.type
_entity_poly.pdbx_seq_one_letter_code
_entity_poly.pdbx_strand_id
1 'polypeptide(L)'
;MTLKRAILALLTIFAIARIGFSLNNSLSQPQIQSRLELYQTNLVLHIAEFKSSPADDFELNTAVNSLVGEDPYSAASKKYQQVRQETATSRDKFKSQLQQLDSLPTNLSDGDRSEVNLAQKKQLETQITELGQFINELDLKRGILAAVQEQPQEAIAIWNSAIARINNPENSYAQTAKILKELWQEQPQEIALSRSMIESNLDSWFRYQALAKLYRVNNLDEELAALTEQELQIATKSVFKLALISGIPFFGGISGVIILIILIVQRFTKPEKSIVATNSNTTWETPWNWEITWQVLIVGFFFIGQFVLPLLLAIFNVNPVNSSLRIKALYVLVTYILMAIGGISVLYFSIKSFFPLPKDWFKFKFNSNWFWWGFGGYLVAIPLVLIVSLINQQIWQGQGGSNPLLFLALQAQDKVALLVFFSTASIAAPIFEEIMFRGFLLPSLTRYVSVTGAIVISGLIFAIAHLSLSEVLPLATLGIVLGVVYTRSRSLLAPMLLHCLWNSGTLVSLFVLGSGV
;
A
#
# COMPACT_ATOMS: atom_id res chain seq x y z
N MET A 1 -22.12 -15.75 35.13
CA MET A 1 -20.94 -15.31 34.35
C MET A 1 -19.77 -15.18 35.32
N THR A 2 -18.60 -15.76 35.06
CA THR A 2 -17.44 -15.59 35.97
C THR A 2 -16.85 -14.18 35.80
N LEU A 3 -16.19 -13.64 36.83
CA LEU A 3 -15.52 -12.32 36.76
C LEU A 3 -14.55 -12.25 35.57
N LYS A 4 -13.81 -13.32 35.31
CA LYS A 4 -12.93 -13.45 34.13
C LYS A 4 -13.69 -13.25 32.81
N ARG A 5 -14.85 -13.90 32.64
CA ARG A 5 -15.67 -13.75 31.42
C ARG A 5 -16.24 -12.34 31.31
N ALA A 6 -16.64 -11.72 32.42
CA ALA A 6 -17.12 -10.34 32.42
C ALA A 6 -16.04 -9.34 31.96
N ILE A 7 -14.81 -9.50 32.46
CA ILE A 7 -13.65 -8.70 32.03
C ILE A 7 -13.38 -8.93 30.53
N LEU A 8 -13.32 -10.19 30.09
CA LEU A 8 -13.07 -10.50 28.68
C LEU A 8 -14.15 -9.92 27.76
N ALA A 9 -15.43 -9.96 28.17
CA ALA A 9 -16.52 -9.36 27.42
C ALA A 9 -16.37 -7.84 27.30
N LEU A 10 -16.03 -7.15 28.39
CA LEU A 10 -15.75 -5.70 28.38
C LEU A 10 -14.59 -5.36 27.45
N LEU A 11 -13.45 -6.06 27.56
CA LEU A 11 -12.29 -5.85 26.69
C LEU A 11 -12.62 -6.12 25.22
N THR A 12 -13.47 -7.11 24.96
CA THR A 12 -13.97 -7.41 23.60
C THR A 12 -14.78 -6.25 23.04
N ILE A 13 -15.70 -5.69 23.82
CA ILE A 13 -16.52 -4.53 23.39
C ILE A 13 -15.61 -3.35 23.03
N PHE A 14 -14.64 -3.03 23.89
CA PHE A 14 -13.69 -1.94 23.61
C PHE A 14 -12.85 -2.19 22.37
N ALA A 15 -12.32 -3.41 22.20
CA ALA A 15 -11.52 -3.79 21.04
C ALA A 15 -12.35 -3.70 19.75
N ILE A 16 -13.56 -4.27 19.72
CA ILE A 16 -14.43 -4.23 18.53
C ILE A 16 -14.83 -2.79 18.20
N ALA A 17 -15.20 -1.98 19.19
CA ALA A 17 -15.54 -0.57 18.96
C ALA A 17 -14.35 0.18 18.35
N ARG A 18 -13.14 -0.04 18.87
CA ARG A 18 -11.92 0.59 18.35
C ARG A 18 -11.59 0.14 16.93
N ILE A 19 -11.70 -1.16 16.63
CA ILE A 19 -11.49 -1.72 15.29
C ILE A 19 -12.50 -1.12 14.31
N GLY A 20 -13.78 -1.10 14.67
CA GLY A 20 -14.85 -0.55 13.83
C GLY A 20 -14.63 0.93 13.51
N PHE A 21 -14.23 1.72 14.52
CA PHE A 21 -13.89 3.13 14.32
C PHE A 21 -12.66 3.31 13.42
N SER A 22 -11.60 2.50 13.61
CA SER A 22 -10.40 2.56 12.75
C SER A 22 -10.71 2.19 11.30
N LEU A 23 -11.50 1.14 11.07
CA LEU A 23 -11.95 0.75 9.73
C LEU A 23 -12.78 1.85 9.06
N ASN A 24 -13.71 2.46 9.79
CA ASN A 24 -14.51 3.57 9.26
C ASN A 24 -13.62 4.78 8.92
N ASN A 25 -12.68 5.12 9.79
CA ASN A 25 -11.76 6.22 9.57
C ASN A 25 -10.81 5.98 8.40
N SER A 26 -10.45 4.72 8.14
CA SER A 26 -9.58 4.38 7.00
C SER A 26 -10.19 4.84 5.67
N LEU A 27 -11.53 4.80 5.51
CA LEU A 27 -12.23 5.27 4.31
C LEU A 27 -11.96 6.73 3.95
N SER A 28 -11.64 7.54 4.96
CA SER A 28 -11.33 8.96 4.77
C SER A 28 -9.89 9.18 4.27
N GLN A 29 -9.03 8.16 4.31
CA GLN A 29 -7.64 8.27 3.90
C GLN A 29 -7.51 8.10 2.38
N PRO A 30 -6.68 8.92 1.70
CA PRO A 30 -6.42 8.76 0.27
C PRO A 30 -5.63 7.47 -0.01
N GLN A 31 -6.01 6.70 -1.04
CA GLN A 31 -5.22 5.53 -1.42
C GLN A 31 -3.84 5.93 -1.96
N ILE A 32 -2.80 5.40 -1.34
CA ILE A 32 -1.41 5.54 -1.81
C ILE A 32 -1.25 4.86 -3.19
N GLN A 33 -2.05 3.84 -3.48
CA GLN A 33 -2.01 3.05 -4.71
C GLN A 33 -2.06 3.93 -5.98
N SER A 34 -2.97 4.90 -6.05
CA SER A 34 -3.09 5.77 -7.22
C SER A 34 -1.81 6.58 -7.48
N ARG A 35 -1.07 6.99 -6.44
CA ARG A 35 0.24 7.67 -6.59
C ARG A 35 1.33 6.73 -7.10
N LEU A 36 1.32 5.47 -6.65
CA LEU A 36 2.31 4.47 -7.08
C LEU A 36 2.15 4.11 -8.56
N GLU A 37 0.91 4.00 -9.02
CA GLU A 37 0.60 3.79 -10.43
C GLU A 37 1.11 4.95 -11.31
N LEU A 38 1.06 6.19 -10.80
CA LEU A 38 1.64 7.33 -11.49
C LEU A 38 3.17 7.30 -11.53
N TYR A 39 3.85 6.83 -10.47
CA TYR A 39 5.31 6.65 -10.54
C TYR A 39 5.72 5.60 -11.57
N GLN A 40 4.97 4.51 -11.68
CA GLN A 40 5.20 3.53 -12.75
C GLN A 40 5.00 4.19 -14.13
N THR A 41 3.95 5.00 -14.28
CA THR A 41 3.69 5.78 -15.51
C THR A 41 4.87 6.73 -15.82
N ASN A 42 5.47 7.35 -14.81
CA ASN A 42 6.63 8.24 -14.99
C ASN A 42 7.87 7.48 -15.48
N LEU A 43 8.11 6.26 -14.99
CA LEU A 43 9.19 5.42 -15.51
C LEU A 43 8.97 5.09 -16.99
N VAL A 44 7.73 4.76 -17.37
CA VAL A 44 7.34 4.50 -18.76
C VAL A 44 7.61 5.71 -19.64
N LEU A 45 7.28 6.92 -19.17
CA LEU A 45 7.55 8.18 -19.88
C LEU A 45 9.05 8.44 -20.06
N HIS A 46 9.86 8.27 -19.01
CA HIS A 46 11.33 8.36 -19.14
C HIS A 46 11.89 7.40 -20.17
N ILE A 47 11.40 6.16 -20.20
CA ILE A 47 11.87 5.15 -21.16
C ILE A 47 11.43 5.53 -22.59
N ALA A 48 10.28 6.19 -22.76
CA ALA A 48 9.81 6.63 -24.07
C ALA A 48 10.77 7.64 -24.73
N GLU A 49 11.49 8.45 -23.95
CA GLU A 49 12.52 9.38 -24.46
C GLU A 49 13.73 8.67 -25.09
N PHE A 50 13.96 7.39 -24.79
CA PHE A 50 15.04 6.62 -25.43
C PHE A 50 14.84 6.48 -26.95
N LYS A 51 13.59 6.61 -27.44
CA LYS A 51 13.21 6.45 -28.85
C LYS A 51 13.83 7.48 -29.79
N SER A 52 14.51 8.52 -29.30
CA SER A 52 15.04 9.59 -30.14
C SER A 52 16.48 9.41 -30.65
N SER A 53 17.19 8.32 -30.33
CA SER A 53 18.53 8.06 -30.88
C SER A 53 18.55 6.86 -31.86
N PRO A 54 18.62 7.10 -33.18
CA PRO A 54 18.70 6.03 -34.20
C PRO A 54 19.98 5.18 -34.14
N ALA A 55 20.93 5.52 -33.25
CA ALA A 55 22.26 4.95 -33.21
C ALA A 55 22.43 3.76 -32.25
N ASP A 56 21.42 3.45 -31.41
CA ASP A 56 21.53 2.42 -30.38
C ASP A 56 20.77 1.12 -30.68
N ASP A 57 21.42 0.03 -30.30
CA ASP A 57 21.04 -1.39 -30.28
C ASP A 57 19.57 -1.72 -30.64
N PHE A 58 19.35 -2.29 -31.83
CA PHE A 58 18.02 -2.69 -32.35
C PHE A 58 17.25 -3.60 -31.38
N GLU A 59 17.96 -4.44 -30.62
CA GLU A 59 17.37 -5.33 -29.62
C GLU A 59 16.84 -4.56 -28.41
N LEU A 60 17.54 -3.53 -27.95
CA LEU A 60 17.13 -2.69 -26.82
C LEU A 60 15.88 -1.88 -27.18
N ASN A 61 15.84 -1.30 -28.38
CA ASN A 61 14.69 -0.55 -28.88
C ASN A 61 13.44 -1.43 -29.02
N THR A 62 13.60 -2.67 -29.49
CA THR A 62 12.49 -3.63 -29.60
C THR A 62 11.98 -4.06 -28.22
N ALA A 63 12.89 -4.33 -27.28
CA ALA A 63 12.54 -4.68 -25.90
C ALA A 63 11.82 -3.52 -25.19
N VAL A 64 12.31 -2.28 -25.35
CA VAL A 64 11.69 -1.06 -24.82
C VAL A 64 10.27 -0.86 -25.37
N ASN A 65 10.07 -1.02 -26.67
CA ASN A 65 8.74 -0.93 -27.30
C ASN A 65 7.74 -1.93 -26.71
N SER A 66 8.18 -3.17 -26.46
CA SER A 66 7.32 -4.19 -25.84
C SER A 66 6.97 -3.89 -24.38
N LEU A 67 7.83 -3.15 -23.67
CA LEU A 67 7.69 -2.84 -22.25
C LEU A 67 6.80 -1.61 -22.01
N VAL A 68 6.90 -0.62 -22.90
CA VAL A 68 6.27 0.72 -22.79
C VAL A 68 4.94 0.81 -23.55
N GLY A 69 4.75 -0.03 -24.57
CA GLY A 69 3.62 0.05 -25.48
C GLY A 69 3.85 1.01 -26.65
N GLU A 70 2.95 0.97 -27.63
CA GLU A 70 3.07 1.76 -28.87
C GLU A 70 2.87 3.27 -28.64
N ASP A 71 1.93 3.65 -27.77
CA ASP A 71 1.61 5.05 -27.44
C ASP A 71 1.64 5.32 -25.92
N PRO A 72 2.84 5.52 -25.34
CA PRO A 72 2.99 5.75 -23.91
C PRO A 72 2.41 7.07 -23.42
N TYR A 73 2.44 8.13 -24.25
CA TYR A 73 1.97 9.45 -23.85
C TYR A 73 0.43 9.50 -23.74
N SER A 74 -0.28 8.85 -24.66
CA SER A 74 -1.74 8.73 -24.57
C SER A 74 -2.16 7.83 -23.40
N ALA A 75 -1.47 6.70 -23.19
CA ALA A 75 -1.70 5.84 -22.03
C ALA A 75 -1.48 6.59 -20.71
N ALA A 76 -0.40 7.37 -20.61
CA ALA A 76 -0.12 8.23 -19.47
C ALA A 76 -1.21 9.30 -19.29
N SER A 77 -1.64 9.96 -20.36
CA SER A 77 -2.68 11.00 -20.32
C SER A 77 -3.99 10.44 -19.77
N LYS A 78 -4.42 9.27 -20.25
CA LYS A 78 -5.60 8.56 -19.74
C LYS A 78 -5.44 8.22 -18.26
N LYS A 79 -4.26 7.74 -17.83
CA LYS A 79 -4.01 7.36 -16.44
C LYS A 79 -4.03 8.56 -15.49
N TYR A 80 -3.35 9.64 -15.86
CA TYR A 80 -3.33 10.90 -15.11
C TYR A 80 -4.74 11.52 -15.03
N GLN A 81 -5.51 11.47 -16.11
CA GLN A 81 -6.90 11.92 -16.12
C GLN A 81 -7.79 11.09 -15.18
N GLN A 82 -7.66 9.76 -15.22
CA GLN A 82 -8.39 8.86 -14.34
C GLN A 82 -8.11 9.17 -12.86
N VAL A 83 -6.82 9.21 -12.46
CA VAL A 83 -6.45 9.49 -11.06
C VAL A 83 -6.94 10.86 -10.62
N ARG A 84 -6.89 11.88 -11.50
CA ARG A 84 -7.42 13.21 -11.22
C ARG A 84 -8.92 13.20 -10.99
N GLN A 85 -9.69 12.43 -11.76
CA GLN A 85 -11.14 12.29 -11.59
C GLN A 85 -11.50 11.57 -10.28
N GLU A 86 -10.81 10.47 -9.96
CA GLU A 86 -10.97 9.74 -8.69
C GLU A 86 -10.66 10.63 -7.48
N THR A 87 -9.57 11.40 -7.56
CA THR A 87 -9.15 12.35 -6.51
C THR A 87 -10.18 13.46 -6.34
N ALA A 88 -10.70 14.03 -7.43
CA ALA A 88 -11.75 15.05 -7.38
C ALA A 88 -13.05 14.52 -6.76
N THR A 89 -13.47 13.32 -7.15
CA THR A 89 -14.66 12.65 -6.61
C THR A 89 -14.54 12.43 -5.11
N SER A 90 -13.37 11.95 -4.65
CA SER A 90 -13.09 11.75 -3.23
C SER A 90 -13.11 13.06 -2.44
N ARG A 91 -12.49 14.12 -2.97
CA ARG A 91 -12.51 15.45 -2.35
C ARG A 91 -13.94 15.99 -2.24
N ASP A 92 -14.74 15.85 -3.28
CA ASP A 92 -16.10 16.40 -3.33
C ASP A 92 -17.04 15.61 -2.40
N LYS A 93 -16.80 14.31 -2.20
CA LYS A 93 -17.44 13.49 -1.16
C LYS A 93 -17.10 14.02 0.25
N PHE A 94 -15.83 14.32 0.54
CA PHE A 94 -15.42 14.87 1.84
C PHE A 94 -15.99 16.27 2.08
N LYS A 95 -16.06 17.12 1.03
CA LYS A 95 -16.76 18.41 1.12
C LYS A 95 -18.24 18.23 1.49
N SER A 96 -18.91 17.26 0.89
CA SER A 96 -20.30 16.94 1.19
C SER A 96 -20.48 16.46 2.64
N GLN A 97 -19.55 15.63 3.14
CA GLN A 97 -19.54 15.19 4.54
C GLN A 97 -19.29 16.34 5.52
N LEU A 98 -18.37 17.25 5.19
CA LEU A 98 -18.10 18.44 5.98
C LEU A 98 -19.34 19.36 6.06
N GLN A 99 -20.01 19.58 4.93
CA GLN A 99 -21.27 20.35 4.89
C GLN A 99 -22.38 19.72 5.73
N GLN A 100 -22.50 18.39 5.73
CA GLN A 100 -23.44 17.69 6.61
C GLN A 100 -23.13 17.93 8.09
N LEU A 101 -21.85 17.86 8.48
CA LEU A 101 -21.41 18.16 9.84
C LEU A 101 -21.61 19.62 10.24
N ASP A 102 -21.57 20.56 9.29
CA ASP A 102 -21.87 21.97 9.52
C ASP A 102 -23.38 22.24 9.67
N SER A 103 -24.23 21.41 9.08
CA SER A 103 -25.69 21.53 9.17
C SER A 103 -26.31 20.93 10.44
N LEU A 104 -25.54 20.21 11.27
CA LEU A 104 -26.04 19.61 12.51
C LEU A 104 -26.30 20.70 13.57
N PRO A 105 -27.47 20.70 14.24
CA PRO A 105 -27.79 21.68 15.27
C PRO A 105 -26.82 21.53 16.45
N THR A 106 -26.18 22.64 16.83
CA THR A 106 -25.36 22.79 18.03
C THR A 106 -26.25 22.80 19.28
N ASN A 107 -26.83 21.65 19.63
CA ASN A 107 -27.44 21.49 20.95
C ASN A 107 -26.33 21.45 22.00
N LEU A 108 -26.27 22.50 22.82
CA LEU A 108 -25.27 22.80 23.86
C LEU A 108 -25.21 21.79 25.02
N SER A 109 -25.93 20.66 24.96
CA SER A 109 -26.07 19.72 26.09
C SER A 109 -25.14 18.50 26.06
N ASP A 110 -24.38 18.27 24.98
CA ASP A 110 -23.44 17.13 24.87
C ASP A 110 -22.03 17.61 24.51
N GLY A 111 -21.23 17.99 25.52
CA GLY A 111 -19.84 18.45 25.34
C GLY A 111 -18.95 17.45 24.58
N ASP A 112 -19.11 16.14 24.85
CA ASP A 112 -18.36 15.07 24.17
C ASP A 112 -18.66 14.97 22.67
N ARG A 113 -19.91 15.21 22.25
CA ARG A 113 -20.27 15.20 20.81
C ARG A 113 -19.67 16.40 20.08
N SER A 114 -19.56 17.54 20.76
CA SER A 114 -18.98 18.75 20.18
C SER A 114 -17.48 18.57 19.88
N GLU A 115 -16.73 17.96 20.78
CA GLU A 115 -15.28 17.72 20.58
C GLU A 115 -15.01 16.68 19.49
N VAL A 116 -15.76 15.58 19.45
CA VAL A 116 -15.64 14.55 18.40
C VAL A 116 -15.96 15.13 17.03
N ASN A 117 -17.02 15.93 16.91
CA ASN A 117 -17.39 16.59 15.66
C ASN A 117 -16.31 17.59 15.23
N LEU A 118 -15.71 18.34 16.16
CA LEU A 118 -14.65 19.30 15.85
C LEU A 118 -13.37 18.60 15.33
N ALA A 119 -12.97 17.51 15.97
CA ALA A 119 -11.83 16.71 15.51
C ALA A 119 -12.08 16.12 14.11
N GLN A 120 -13.29 15.63 13.85
CA GLN A 120 -13.67 15.09 12.55
C GLN A 120 -13.70 16.17 11.46
N LYS A 121 -14.20 17.38 11.77
CA LYS A 121 -14.17 18.53 10.84
C LYS A 121 -12.75 18.90 10.45
N LYS A 122 -11.85 19.08 11.43
CA LYS A 122 -10.44 19.42 11.18
C LYS A 122 -9.75 18.36 10.30
N GLN A 123 -10.06 17.09 10.53
CA GLN A 123 -9.53 16.00 9.71
C GLN A 123 -10.02 16.09 8.26
N LEU A 124 -11.32 16.31 8.03
CA LEU A 124 -11.89 16.46 6.69
C LEU A 124 -11.31 17.68 5.96
N GLU A 125 -11.16 18.83 6.63
CA GLU A 125 -10.56 20.04 6.05
C GLU A 125 -9.11 19.80 5.59
N THR A 126 -8.33 19.10 6.41
CA THR A 126 -6.95 18.71 6.08
C THR A 126 -6.94 17.84 4.83
N GLN A 127 -7.78 16.81 4.78
CA GLN A 127 -7.86 15.89 3.63
C GLN A 127 -8.34 16.59 2.35
N ILE A 128 -9.33 17.49 2.45
CA ILE A 128 -9.81 18.28 1.31
C ILE A 128 -8.68 19.15 0.75
N THR A 129 -7.86 19.73 1.63
CA THR A 129 -6.70 20.55 1.26
C THR A 129 -5.63 19.71 0.56
N GLU A 130 -5.25 18.57 1.13
CA GLU A 130 -4.26 17.65 0.54
C GLU A 130 -4.70 17.12 -0.83
N LEU A 131 -5.96 16.69 -0.97
CA LEU A 131 -6.52 16.27 -2.26
C LEU A 131 -6.57 17.44 -3.26
N GLY A 132 -6.86 18.65 -2.78
CA GLY A 132 -6.82 19.87 -3.60
C GLY A 132 -5.43 20.15 -4.16
N GLN A 133 -4.40 20.07 -3.32
CA GLN A 133 -3.00 20.20 -3.74
C GLN A 133 -2.61 19.12 -4.75
N PHE A 134 -2.99 17.86 -4.50
CA PHE A 134 -2.72 16.78 -5.44
C PHE A 134 -3.40 16.99 -6.80
N ILE A 135 -4.64 17.49 -6.84
CA ILE A 135 -5.31 17.83 -8.10
C ILE A 135 -4.56 18.94 -8.84
N ASN A 136 -4.00 19.92 -8.13
CA ASN A 136 -3.18 20.97 -8.76
C ASN A 136 -1.92 20.39 -9.38
N GLU A 137 -1.19 19.54 -8.65
CA GLU A 137 -0.03 18.80 -9.15
C GLU A 137 -0.36 17.99 -10.42
N LEU A 138 -1.48 17.25 -10.39
CA LEU A 138 -1.94 16.46 -11.53
C LEU A 138 -2.29 17.33 -12.74
N ASP A 139 -2.89 18.49 -12.55
CA ASP A 139 -3.23 19.38 -13.66
C ASP A 139 -1.98 20.04 -14.28
N LEU A 140 -0.92 20.33 -13.49
CA LEU A 140 0.36 20.76 -14.05
C LEU A 140 0.93 19.68 -14.99
N LYS A 141 1.00 18.44 -14.48
CA LYS A 141 1.52 17.27 -15.20
C LYS A 141 0.70 16.94 -16.45
N ARG A 142 -0.64 16.98 -16.35
CA ARG A 142 -1.55 16.77 -17.49
C ARG A 142 -1.36 17.81 -18.59
N GLY A 143 -1.15 19.08 -18.22
CA GLY A 143 -0.87 20.12 -19.21
C GLY A 143 0.41 19.83 -19.99
N ILE A 144 1.49 19.40 -19.31
CA ILE A 144 2.74 19.02 -19.97
C ILE A 144 2.53 17.83 -20.92
N LEU A 145 1.78 16.79 -20.49
CA LEU A 145 1.45 15.65 -21.34
C LEU A 145 0.69 16.05 -22.62
N ALA A 146 -0.31 16.93 -22.50
CA ALA A 146 -1.02 17.45 -23.67
C ALA A 146 -0.08 18.24 -24.59
N ALA A 147 0.80 19.04 -24.01
CA ALA A 147 1.72 19.89 -24.77
C ALA A 147 2.78 19.09 -25.54
N VAL A 148 3.29 17.99 -24.99
CA VAL A 148 4.23 17.08 -25.67
C VAL A 148 3.55 16.29 -26.78
N GLN A 149 2.25 16.01 -26.67
CA GLN A 149 1.44 15.39 -27.74
C GLN A 149 0.94 16.40 -28.79
N GLU A 150 1.64 17.51 -28.97
CA GLU A 150 1.31 18.56 -29.96
C GLU A 150 -0.09 19.18 -29.76
N GLN A 151 -0.61 19.20 -28.54
CA GLN A 151 -1.89 19.84 -28.18
C GLN A 151 -1.67 21.05 -27.25
N PRO A 152 -0.97 22.12 -27.70
CA PRO A 152 -0.62 23.25 -26.84
C PRO A 152 -1.84 24.05 -26.36
N GLN A 153 -2.91 24.11 -27.16
CA GLN A 153 -4.14 24.79 -26.76
C GLN A 153 -4.85 24.08 -25.59
N GLU A 154 -4.84 22.74 -25.60
CA GLU A 154 -5.39 21.95 -24.49
C GLU A 154 -4.54 22.13 -23.22
N ALA A 155 -3.21 22.09 -23.36
CA ALA A 155 -2.29 22.35 -22.25
C ALA A 155 -2.54 23.70 -21.58
N ILE A 156 -2.63 24.77 -22.38
CA ILE A 156 -2.93 26.14 -21.91
C ILE A 156 -4.31 26.19 -21.24
N ALA A 157 -5.33 25.51 -21.78
CA ALA A 157 -6.65 25.47 -21.19
C ALA A 157 -6.66 24.77 -19.81
N ILE A 158 -5.89 23.68 -19.66
CA ILE A 158 -5.71 22.98 -18.38
C ILE A 158 -5.06 23.90 -17.34
N TRP A 159 -3.96 24.58 -17.67
CA TRP A 159 -3.28 25.48 -16.74
C TRP A 159 -4.12 26.70 -16.39
N ASN A 160 -4.84 27.30 -17.34
CA ASN A 160 -5.79 28.39 -17.07
C ASN A 160 -6.88 27.94 -16.10
N SER A 161 -7.43 26.74 -16.29
CA SER A 161 -8.43 26.17 -15.38
C SER A 161 -7.86 25.92 -13.99
N ALA A 162 -6.60 25.49 -13.88
CA ALA A 162 -5.92 25.32 -12.60
C ALA A 162 -5.70 26.67 -11.88
N ILE A 163 -5.21 27.69 -12.59
CA ILE A 163 -5.01 29.05 -12.05
C ILE A 163 -6.33 29.62 -11.54
N ALA A 164 -7.39 29.54 -12.35
CA ALA A 164 -8.72 30.04 -11.99
C ALA A 164 -9.30 29.30 -10.77
N ARG A 165 -9.10 27.99 -10.68
CA ARG A 165 -9.57 27.18 -9.54
C ARG A 165 -8.80 27.50 -8.24
N ILE A 166 -7.49 27.66 -8.32
CA ILE A 166 -6.65 27.95 -7.13
C ILE A 166 -6.99 29.34 -6.57
N ASN A 167 -7.26 30.31 -7.47
CA ASN A 167 -7.69 31.67 -7.12
C ASN A 167 -6.81 32.35 -6.05
N ASN A 168 -5.50 32.07 -6.08
CA ASN A 168 -4.50 32.69 -5.22
C ASN A 168 -3.19 32.82 -6.02
N PRO A 169 -2.80 34.04 -6.44
CA PRO A 169 -1.56 34.27 -7.18
C PRO A 169 -0.27 33.94 -6.43
N GLU A 170 -0.31 33.90 -5.09
CA GLU A 170 0.85 33.55 -4.26
C GLU A 170 1.02 32.02 -4.10
N ASN A 171 0.04 31.24 -4.55
CA ASN A 171 0.13 29.80 -4.46
C ASN A 171 1.18 29.25 -5.45
N SER A 172 2.08 28.39 -4.96
CA SER A 172 3.18 27.84 -5.75
C SER A 172 2.72 27.11 -7.02
N TYR A 173 1.64 26.32 -6.96
CA TYR A 173 1.11 25.63 -8.13
C TYR A 173 0.49 26.59 -9.15
N ALA A 174 -0.14 27.69 -8.70
CA ALA A 174 -0.67 28.70 -9.62
C ALA A 174 0.47 29.45 -10.34
N GLN A 175 1.56 29.73 -9.63
CA GLN A 175 2.77 30.33 -10.21
C GLN A 175 3.43 29.39 -11.22
N THR A 176 3.62 28.12 -10.87
CA THR A 176 4.15 27.12 -11.82
C THR A 176 3.22 26.94 -13.03
N ALA A 177 1.89 26.90 -12.85
CA ALA A 177 0.95 26.84 -13.97
C ALA A 177 1.08 28.06 -14.90
N LYS A 178 1.27 29.25 -14.34
CA LYS A 178 1.50 30.48 -15.10
C LYS A 178 2.79 30.40 -15.90
N ILE A 179 3.89 29.99 -15.27
CA ILE A 179 5.20 29.79 -15.93
C ILE A 179 5.06 28.79 -17.09
N LEU A 180 4.47 27.61 -16.85
CA LEU A 180 4.29 26.59 -17.90
C LEU A 180 3.45 27.13 -19.06
N LYS A 181 2.36 27.84 -18.77
CA LYS A 181 1.52 28.48 -19.78
C LYS A 181 2.34 29.44 -20.66
N GLU A 182 3.13 30.32 -20.05
CA GLU A 182 3.91 31.32 -20.77
C GLU A 182 5.07 30.67 -21.57
N LEU A 183 5.69 29.63 -21.03
CA LEU A 183 6.70 28.84 -21.75
C LEU A 183 6.15 28.21 -23.03
N TRP A 184 4.95 27.61 -22.99
CA TRP A 184 4.30 27.05 -24.18
C TRP A 184 3.60 28.10 -25.07
N GLN A 185 3.68 29.37 -24.71
CA GLN A 185 3.38 30.52 -25.57
C GLN A 185 4.65 31.13 -26.20
N GLU A 186 5.80 30.45 -26.06
CA GLU A 186 7.12 30.91 -26.52
C GLU A 186 7.55 32.25 -25.90
N GLN A 187 7.14 32.52 -24.66
CA GLN A 187 7.53 33.75 -23.93
C GLN A 187 8.73 33.48 -23.01
N PRO A 188 9.87 34.16 -23.21
CA PRO A 188 11.03 34.04 -22.32
C PRO A 188 10.71 34.40 -20.88
N GLN A 189 11.27 33.62 -19.95
CA GLN A 189 11.00 33.76 -18.51
C GLN A 189 12.27 34.08 -17.72
N GLU A 190 12.09 34.56 -16.50
CA GLU A 190 13.20 34.68 -15.54
C GLU A 190 13.67 33.29 -15.11
N ILE A 191 14.92 32.94 -15.45
CA ILE A 191 15.44 31.58 -15.33
C ILE A 191 15.48 31.10 -13.87
N ALA A 192 16.02 31.91 -12.96
CA ALA A 192 16.23 31.51 -11.57
C ALA A 192 14.92 31.20 -10.84
N LEU A 193 13.95 32.12 -10.94
CA LEU A 193 12.61 31.94 -10.35
C LEU A 193 11.88 30.77 -11.01
N SER A 194 11.87 30.70 -12.34
CA SER A 194 11.15 29.65 -13.08
C SER A 194 11.69 28.27 -12.78
N ARG A 195 13.02 28.12 -12.74
CA ARG A 195 13.70 26.89 -12.37
C ARG A 195 13.34 26.46 -10.96
N SER A 196 13.40 27.37 -9.99
CA SER A 196 13.05 27.07 -8.59
C SER A 196 11.59 26.59 -8.47
N MET A 197 10.66 27.24 -9.17
CA MET A 197 9.23 26.87 -9.17
C MET A 197 8.97 25.52 -9.85
N ILE A 198 9.66 25.23 -10.95
CA ILE A 198 9.58 23.94 -11.65
C ILE A 198 10.15 22.83 -10.77
N GLU A 199 11.35 23.02 -10.19
CA GLU A 199 11.99 22.03 -9.33
C GLU A 199 11.19 21.75 -8.06
N SER A 200 10.47 22.75 -7.53
CA SER A 200 9.65 22.61 -6.31
C SER A 200 8.31 21.91 -6.52
N ASN A 201 7.66 22.10 -7.68
CA ASN A 201 6.28 21.63 -7.91
C ASN A 201 6.17 20.51 -8.96
N LEU A 202 7.23 20.21 -9.69
CA LEU A 202 7.30 19.10 -10.64
C LEU A 202 8.43 18.14 -10.26
N ASP A 203 8.21 16.87 -10.54
CA ASP A 203 9.13 15.76 -10.28
C ASP A 203 9.30 14.90 -11.52
N SER A 204 10.30 14.01 -11.46
CA SER A 204 10.54 12.98 -12.48
C SER A 204 10.48 13.55 -13.91
N TRP A 205 9.91 12.79 -14.88
CA TRP A 205 9.86 13.16 -16.30
C TRP A 205 9.30 14.57 -16.56
N PHE A 206 8.26 14.97 -15.82
CA PHE A 206 7.62 16.28 -15.98
C PHE A 206 8.56 17.45 -15.68
N ARG A 207 9.45 17.30 -14.69
CA ARG A 207 10.45 18.31 -14.37
C ARG A 207 11.40 18.51 -15.55
N TYR A 208 11.88 17.41 -16.15
CA TYR A 208 12.80 17.46 -17.29
C TYR A 208 12.14 18.14 -18.48
N GLN A 209 10.91 17.78 -18.83
CA GLN A 209 10.18 18.40 -19.93
C GLN A 209 9.94 19.90 -19.73
N ALA A 210 9.59 20.32 -18.50
CA ALA A 210 9.39 21.73 -18.19
C ALA A 210 10.70 22.52 -18.23
N LEU A 211 11.80 21.99 -17.69
CA LEU A 211 13.12 22.63 -17.73
C LEU A 211 13.67 22.68 -19.15
N ALA A 212 13.50 21.62 -19.95
CA ALA A 212 13.90 21.58 -21.35
C ALA A 212 13.19 22.68 -22.15
N LYS A 213 11.89 22.88 -21.91
CA LYS A 213 11.13 23.98 -22.54
C LYS A 213 11.62 25.35 -22.07
N LEU A 214 11.88 25.53 -20.77
CA LEU A 214 12.46 26.77 -20.22
C LEU A 214 13.78 27.12 -20.91
N TYR A 215 14.70 26.16 -21.01
CA TYR A 215 16.01 26.37 -21.62
C TYR A 215 15.91 26.64 -23.12
N ARG A 216 15.01 25.94 -23.83
CA ARG A 216 14.78 26.17 -25.27
C ARG A 216 14.23 27.57 -25.55
N VAL A 217 13.23 28.04 -24.80
CA VAL A 217 12.61 29.36 -24.99
C VAL A 217 13.60 30.49 -24.65
N ASN A 218 14.50 30.26 -23.69
CA ASN A 218 15.53 31.19 -23.28
C ASN A 218 16.85 31.08 -24.06
N ASN A 219 16.96 30.18 -25.06
CA ASN A 219 18.17 29.91 -25.85
C ASN A 219 19.40 29.50 -25.01
N LEU A 220 19.21 28.56 -24.08
CA LEU A 220 20.24 28.01 -23.19
C LEU A 220 20.64 26.60 -23.64
N ASP A 221 21.41 26.53 -24.72
CA ASP A 221 21.73 25.25 -25.39
C ASP A 221 22.65 24.33 -24.56
N GLU A 222 23.58 24.90 -23.78
CA GLU A 222 24.50 24.12 -22.94
C GLU A 222 23.76 23.44 -21.78
N GLU A 223 22.89 24.18 -21.09
CA GLU A 223 22.05 23.65 -20.02
C GLU A 223 21.03 22.63 -20.55
N LEU A 224 20.49 22.87 -21.75
CA LEU A 224 19.60 21.92 -22.42
C LEU A 224 20.33 20.61 -22.72
N ALA A 225 21.53 20.66 -23.31
CA ALA A 225 22.32 19.47 -23.61
C ALA A 225 22.68 18.68 -22.33
N ALA A 226 23.09 19.39 -21.27
CA ALA A 226 23.38 18.77 -19.98
C ALA A 226 22.13 18.11 -19.34
N LEU A 227 20.96 18.74 -19.47
CA LEU A 227 19.70 18.20 -18.98
C LEU A 227 19.28 16.93 -19.73
N THR A 228 19.40 16.94 -21.06
CA THR A 228 19.07 15.78 -21.92
C THR A 228 19.97 14.58 -21.61
N GLU A 229 21.27 14.80 -21.42
CA GLU A 229 22.21 13.74 -21.02
C GLU A 229 21.83 13.14 -19.65
N GLN A 230 21.42 13.96 -18.69
CA GLN A 230 20.92 13.48 -17.39
C GLN A 230 19.64 12.66 -17.53
N GLU A 231 18.69 13.09 -18.36
CA GLU A 231 17.44 12.37 -18.63
C GLU A 231 17.70 11.00 -19.25
N LEU A 232 18.65 10.91 -20.21
CA LEU A 232 19.03 9.64 -20.85
C LEU A 232 19.61 8.61 -19.85
N GLN A 233 20.44 9.06 -18.91
CA GLN A 233 20.96 8.20 -17.84
C GLN A 233 19.84 7.71 -16.91
N ILE A 234 18.83 8.54 -16.65
CA ILE A 234 17.66 8.17 -15.86
C ILE A 234 16.76 7.19 -16.62
N ALA A 235 16.54 7.40 -17.91
CA ALA A 235 15.79 6.50 -18.78
C ALA A 235 16.40 5.09 -18.77
N THR A 236 17.73 4.99 -18.91
CA THR A 236 18.45 3.70 -18.87
C THR A 236 18.26 2.97 -17.54
N LYS A 237 18.37 3.68 -16.41
CA LYS A 237 18.10 3.10 -15.08
C LYS A 237 16.62 2.72 -14.94
N SER A 238 15.72 3.49 -15.54
CA SER A 238 14.28 3.26 -15.49
C SER A 238 13.87 1.97 -16.21
N VAL A 239 14.55 1.58 -17.30
CA VAL A 239 14.35 0.27 -17.94
C VAL A 239 14.54 -0.88 -16.96
N PHE A 240 15.68 -0.90 -16.24
CA PHE A 240 15.95 -1.95 -15.25
C PHE A 240 14.92 -1.94 -14.10
N LYS A 241 14.57 -0.75 -13.61
CA LYS A 241 13.54 -0.59 -12.56
C LYS A 241 12.19 -1.14 -13.02
N LEU A 242 11.73 -0.76 -14.21
CA LEU A 242 10.44 -1.20 -14.74
C LEU A 242 10.43 -2.70 -15.04
N ALA A 243 11.54 -3.24 -15.54
CA ALA A 243 11.71 -4.68 -15.73
C ALA A 243 11.63 -5.45 -14.41
N LEU A 244 12.19 -4.93 -13.32
CA LEU A 244 12.12 -5.56 -12.00
C LEU A 244 10.70 -5.48 -11.41
N ILE A 245 10.07 -4.30 -11.45
CA ILE A 245 8.71 -4.06 -10.92
C ILE A 245 7.66 -4.85 -11.70
N SER A 246 7.79 -4.93 -13.02
CA SER A 246 6.78 -5.57 -13.89
C SER A 246 7.09 -7.04 -14.11
N GLY A 247 8.35 -7.41 -14.26
CA GLY A 247 8.79 -8.76 -14.61
C GLY A 247 8.52 -9.78 -13.51
N ILE A 248 8.84 -9.47 -12.25
CA ILE A 248 8.64 -10.42 -11.14
C ILE A 248 7.16 -10.78 -10.97
N PRO A 249 6.22 -9.82 -10.87
CA PRO A 249 4.79 -10.15 -10.81
C PRO A 249 4.26 -10.79 -12.09
N PHE A 250 4.79 -10.42 -13.27
CA PHE A 250 4.36 -11.01 -14.55
C PHE A 250 4.73 -12.50 -14.65
N PHE A 251 6.01 -12.84 -14.53
CA PHE A 251 6.46 -14.23 -14.60
C PHE A 251 5.96 -15.04 -13.41
N GLY A 252 5.92 -14.43 -12.22
CA GLY A 252 5.34 -15.04 -11.03
C GLY A 252 3.85 -15.32 -11.20
N GLY A 253 3.11 -14.38 -11.80
CA GLY A 253 1.69 -14.49 -12.12
C GLY A 253 1.39 -15.58 -13.14
N ILE A 254 2.14 -15.64 -14.24
CA ILE A 254 2.03 -16.72 -15.25
C ILE A 254 2.29 -18.08 -14.59
N SER A 255 3.38 -18.18 -13.82
CA SER A 255 3.72 -19.41 -13.10
C SER A 255 2.60 -19.80 -12.12
N GLY A 256 2.03 -18.82 -11.42
CA GLY A 256 0.89 -19.00 -10.53
C GLY A 256 -0.37 -19.50 -11.23
N VAL A 257 -0.70 -18.94 -12.39
CA VAL A 257 -1.83 -19.38 -13.22
C VAL A 257 -1.63 -20.81 -13.71
N ILE A 258 -0.42 -21.14 -14.19
CA ILE A 258 -0.07 -22.51 -14.60
C ILE A 258 -0.25 -23.47 -13.43
N ILE A 259 0.27 -23.13 -12.25
CA ILE A 259 0.10 -23.94 -11.04
C ILE A 259 -1.39 -24.09 -10.70
N LEU A 260 -2.18 -23.02 -10.72
CA LEU A 260 -3.62 -23.05 -10.46
C LEU A 260 -4.35 -24.00 -11.42
N ILE A 261 -4.07 -23.92 -12.72
CA ILE A 261 -4.65 -24.82 -13.73
C ILE A 261 -4.29 -26.27 -13.41
N ILE A 262 -3.01 -26.55 -13.10
CA ILE A 262 -2.57 -27.90 -12.72
C ILE A 262 -3.32 -28.39 -11.48
N LEU A 263 -3.46 -27.55 -10.44
CA LEU A 263 -4.16 -27.91 -9.21
C LEU A 263 -5.66 -28.15 -9.44
N ILE A 264 -6.30 -27.35 -10.29
CA ILE A 264 -7.70 -27.52 -10.67
C ILE A 264 -7.88 -28.83 -11.46
N VAL A 265 -7.07 -29.07 -12.49
CA VAL A 265 -7.13 -30.31 -13.28
C VAL A 265 -6.87 -31.53 -12.40
N GLN A 266 -5.88 -31.49 -11.50
CA GLN A 266 -5.67 -32.58 -10.53
C GLN A 266 -6.87 -32.79 -9.62
N ARG A 267 -7.53 -31.72 -9.17
CA ARG A 267 -8.69 -31.83 -8.30
C ARG A 267 -9.87 -32.53 -8.98
N PHE A 268 -10.05 -32.34 -10.29
CA PHE A 268 -11.10 -33.03 -11.05
C PHE A 268 -10.71 -34.43 -11.53
N THR A 269 -9.46 -34.62 -11.95
CA THR A 269 -9.00 -35.91 -12.52
C THR A 269 -8.56 -36.92 -11.47
N LYS A 270 -8.02 -36.46 -10.34
CA LYS A 270 -7.44 -37.28 -9.26
C LYS A 270 -7.79 -36.67 -7.89
N PRO A 271 -9.08 -36.57 -7.51
CA PRO A 271 -9.53 -35.79 -6.36
C PRO A 271 -8.81 -36.15 -5.05
N GLU A 272 -8.63 -37.45 -4.77
CA GLU A 272 -8.00 -37.96 -3.56
C GLU A 272 -6.47 -37.83 -3.55
N LYS A 273 -5.83 -37.87 -4.71
CA LYS A 273 -4.36 -37.77 -4.87
C LYS A 273 -3.88 -36.36 -5.22
N SER A 274 -4.81 -35.41 -5.37
CA SER A 274 -4.48 -34.03 -5.71
C SER A 274 -3.62 -33.37 -4.63
N ILE A 275 -2.70 -32.50 -5.04
CA ILE A 275 -1.83 -31.78 -4.10
C ILE A 275 -2.67 -31.02 -3.06
N VAL A 276 -3.77 -30.39 -3.48
CA VAL A 276 -4.71 -29.67 -2.60
C VAL A 276 -5.54 -30.55 -1.67
N ALA A 277 -5.59 -31.88 -1.87
CA ALA A 277 -6.22 -32.81 -0.93
C ALA A 277 -5.29 -33.23 0.21
N THR A 278 -3.98 -32.96 0.09
CA THR A 278 -2.98 -33.31 1.12
C THR A 278 -3.35 -32.69 2.46
N ASN A 279 -3.61 -33.49 3.49
CA ASN A 279 -4.04 -33.03 4.82
C ASN A 279 -5.32 -32.17 4.83
N SER A 280 -6.18 -32.24 3.80
CA SER A 280 -7.31 -31.32 3.67
C SER A 280 -8.38 -31.47 4.74
N ASN A 281 -8.49 -32.67 5.29
CA ASN A 281 -9.46 -33.03 6.33
C ASN A 281 -8.77 -33.26 7.68
N THR A 282 -7.47 -32.97 7.79
CA THR A 282 -6.72 -33.18 9.02
C THR A 282 -6.90 -31.97 9.93
N THR A 283 -7.62 -32.16 11.03
CA THR A 283 -7.83 -31.12 12.04
C THR A 283 -6.65 -31.05 13.02
N TRP A 284 -6.69 -30.07 13.92
CA TRP A 284 -5.86 -30.06 15.12
C TRP A 284 -6.75 -30.33 16.32
N GLU A 285 -6.29 -31.21 17.19
CA GLU A 285 -6.89 -31.38 18.52
C GLU A 285 -6.34 -30.27 19.42
N THR A 286 -7.21 -29.37 19.87
CA THR A 286 -6.84 -28.31 20.81
C THR A 286 -7.43 -28.60 22.19
N PRO A 287 -6.61 -28.70 23.25
CA PRO A 287 -7.11 -29.00 24.59
C PRO A 287 -7.87 -27.82 25.23
N TRP A 288 -7.68 -26.60 24.75
CA TRP A 288 -8.42 -25.42 25.20
C TRP A 288 -9.73 -25.20 24.43
N ASN A 289 -10.64 -24.44 25.05
CA ASN A 289 -11.91 -24.03 24.47
C ASN A 289 -11.83 -22.63 23.82
N TRP A 290 -12.94 -22.19 23.23
CA TRP A 290 -13.08 -20.91 22.55
C TRP A 290 -12.74 -19.71 23.44
N GLU A 291 -12.90 -19.79 24.76
CA GLU A 291 -12.60 -18.68 25.66
C GLU A 291 -11.11 -18.35 25.65
N ILE A 292 -10.25 -19.37 25.59
CA ILE A 292 -8.80 -19.18 25.50
C ILE A 292 -8.43 -18.63 24.13
N THR A 293 -9.05 -19.15 23.06
CA THR A 293 -8.85 -18.63 21.70
C THR A 293 -9.22 -17.15 21.61
N TRP A 294 -10.38 -16.78 22.17
CA TRP A 294 -10.87 -15.41 22.17
C TRP A 294 -10.03 -14.50 23.07
N GLN A 295 -9.58 -14.99 24.23
CA GLN A 295 -8.66 -14.26 25.11
C GLN A 295 -7.34 -13.93 24.39
N VAL A 296 -6.72 -14.91 23.73
CA VAL A 296 -5.45 -14.67 23.03
C VAL A 296 -5.64 -13.71 21.85
N LEU A 297 -6.75 -13.84 21.09
CA LEU A 297 -7.02 -12.94 19.98
C LEU A 297 -7.32 -11.52 20.46
N ILE A 298 -8.30 -11.34 21.34
CA ILE A 298 -8.73 -10.02 21.80
C ILE A 298 -7.67 -9.37 22.67
N VAL A 299 -7.17 -10.06 23.70
CA VAL A 299 -6.21 -9.46 24.63
C VAL A 299 -4.81 -9.43 24.03
N GLY A 300 -4.35 -10.59 23.54
CA GLY A 300 -2.97 -10.74 23.07
C GLY A 300 -2.69 -9.99 21.78
N PHE A 301 -3.61 -10.02 20.81
CA PHE A 301 -3.39 -9.38 19.51
C PHE A 301 -3.94 -7.95 19.46
N PHE A 302 -5.22 -7.74 19.74
CA PHE A 302 -5.86 -6.43 19.56
C PHE A 302 -5.62 -5.46 20.72
N PHE A 303 -5.87 -5.89 21.96
CA PHE A 303 -5.89 -4.99 23.11
C PHE A 303 -4.50 -4.46 23.45
N ILE A 304 -3.47 -5.31 23.35
CA ILE A 304 -2.08 -4.89 23.58
C ILE A 304 -1.66 -3.79 22.60
N GLY A 305 -1.88 -3.99 21.30
CA GLY A 305 -1.49 -3.02 20.29
C GLY A 305 -2.32 -1.74 20.32
N GLN A 306 -3.63 -1.83 20.58
CA GLN A 306 -4.54 -0.68 20.48
C GLN A 306 -4.67 0.14 21.76
N PHE A 307 -4.41 -0.44 22.94
CA PHE A 307 -4.62 0.24 24.22
C PHE A 307 -3.38 0.22 25.11
N VAL A 308 -2.84 -0.97 25.40
CA VAL A 308 -1.73 -1.10 26.37
C VAL A 308 -0.50 -0.35 25.89
N LEU A 309 -0.11 -0.55 24.64
CA LEU A 309 1.12 0.03 24.11
C LEU A 309 1.02 1.58 23.95
N PRO A 310 -0.05 2.16 23.36
CA PRO A 310 -0.23 3.61 23.36
C PRO A 310 -0.24 4.22 24.76
N LEU A 311 -0.89 3.57 25.73
CA LEU A 311 -0.92 4.04 27.12
C LEU A 311 0.47 4.01 27.76
N LEU A 312 1.21 2.91 27.60
CA LEU A 312 2.58 2.81 28.09
C LEU A 312 3.47 3.92 27.50
N LEU A 313 3.39 4.15 26.19
CA LEU A 313 4.17 5.20 25.54
C LEU A 313 3.77 6.59 26.01
N ALA A 314 2.48 6.84 26.27
CA ALA A 314 2.00 8.08 26.84
C ALA A 314 2.53 8.32 28.27
N ILE A 315 2.56 7.28 29.12
CA ILE A 315 3.12 7.34 30.48
C ILE A 315 4.61 7.73 30.44
N PHE A 316 5.37 7.19 29.49
CA PHE A 316 6.78 7.52 29.29
C PHE A 316 7.01 8.78 28.42
N ASN A 317 5.94 9.49 28.05
CA ASN A 317 5.96 10.68 27.20
C ASN A 317 6.73 10.48 25.86
N VAL A 318 6.62 9.29 25.27
CA VAL A 318 7.28 8.95 23.99
C VAL A 318 6.35 9.32 22.84
N ASN A 319 6.68 10.42 22.14
CA ASN A 319 5.92 10.88 20.99
C ASN A 319 6.84 11.14 19.76
N PRO A 320 6.75 10.34 18.69
CA PRO A 320 7.62 10.46 17.52
C PRO A 320 7.12 11.48 16.48
N VAL A 321 5.99 12.17 16.70
CA VAL A 321 5.32 13.00 15.67
C VAL A 321 6.26 14.06 15.08
N ASN A 322 7.02 14.76 15.94
CA ASN A 322 7.95 15.81 15.54
C ASN A 322 9.40 15.33 15.39
N SER A 323 9.62 14.01 15.37
CA SER A 323 10.95 13.43 15.26
C SER A 323 11.36 13.18 13.81
N SER A 324 12.66 12.93 13.60
CA SER A 324 13.19 12.54 12.30
C SER A 324 12.56 11.25 11.79
N LEU A 325 12.59 11.05 10.47
CA LEU A 325 12.04 9.86 9.84
C LEU A 325 12.65 8.55 10.38
N ARG A 326 13.95 8.56 10.68
CA ARG A 326 14.64 7.40 11.29
C ARG A 326 14.10 7.05 12.66
N ILE A 327 13.80 8.06 13.49
CA ILE A 327 13.19 7.86 14.82
C ILE A 327 11.77 7.32 14.65
N LYS A 328 11.00 7.82 13.68
CA LYS A 328 9.67 7.28 13.36
C LYS A 328 9.74 5.81 12.94
N ALA A 329 10.71 5.45 12.08
CA ALA A 329 10.91 4.07 11.66
C ALA A 329 11.31 3.15 12.83
N LEU A 330 12.25 3.60 13.68
CA LEU A 330 12.65 2.87 14.88
C LEU A 330 11.49 2.71 15.87
N TYR A 331 10.70 3.77 16.06
CA TYR A 331 9.50 3.73 16.89
C TYR A 331 8.53 2.66 16.39
N VAL A 332 8.27 2.59 15.08
CA VAL A 332 7.41 1.54 14.48
C VAL A 332 7.98 0.14 14.74
N LEU A 333 9.28 -0.07 14.55
CA LEU A 333 9.91 -1.36 14.84
C LEU A 333 9.79 -1.76 16.32
N VAL A 334 10.14 -0.85 17.22
CA VAL A 334 10.13 -1.11 18.68
C VAL A 334 8.70 -1.38 19.16
N THR A 335 7.74 -0.56 18.74
CA THR A 335 6.33 -0.77 19.10
C THR A 335 5.81 -2.09 18.57
N TYR A 336 6.19 -2.47 17.35
CA TYR A 336 5.83 -3.78 16.79
C TYR A 336 6.43 -4.94 17.59
N ILE A 337 7.72 -4.87 17.96
CA ILE A 337 8.37 -5.89 18.78
C ILE A 337 7.71 -6.01 20.16
N LEU A 338 7.39 -4.88 20.81
CA LEU A 338 6.71 -4.87 22.10
C LEU A 338 5.31 -5.49 22.01
N MET A 339 4.58 -5.18 20.94
CA MET A 339 3.29 -5.81 20.65
C MET A 339 3.44 -7.33 20.46
N ALA A 340 4.43 -7.77 19.69
CA ALA A 340 4.69 -9.19 19.46
C ALA A 340 5.06 -9.92 20.76
N ILE A 341 5.95 -9.35 21.57
CA ILE A 341 6.31 -9.89 22.89
C ILE A 341 5.08 -9.98 23.79
N GLY A 342 4.27 -8.92 23.87
CA GLY A 342 3.05 -8.91 24.64
C GLY A 342 2.05 -9.98 24.19
N GLY A 343 1.79 -10.07 22.89
CA GLY A 343 0.87 -11.06 22.32
C GLY A 343 1.32 -12.50 22.52
N ILE A 344 2.61 -12.78 22.28
CA ILE A 344 3.22 -14.09 22.54
C ILE A 344 3.18 -14.43 24.04
N SER A 345 3.38 -13.45 24.92
CA SER A 345 3.28 -13.65 26.38
C SER A 345 1.86 -14.05 26.78
N VAL A 346 0.85 -13.33 26.29
CA VAL A 346 -0.56 -13.69 26.53
C VAL A 346 -0.85 -15.08 25.99
N LEU A 347 -0.41 -15.40 24.77
CA LEU A 347 -0.53 -16.74 24.21
C LEU A 347 0.06 -17.79 25.14
N TYR A 348 1.36 -17.66 25.48
CA TYR A 348 2.09 -18.61 26.33
C TYR A 348 1.41 -18.82 27.68
N PHE A 349 1.10 -17.75 28.40
CA PHE A 349 0.45 -17.87 29.72
C PHE A 349 -0.97 -18.42 29.65
N SER A 350 -1.67 -18.24 28.52
CA SER A 350 -3.01 -18.78 28.32
C SER A 350 -2.99 -20.30 28.04
N ILE A 351 -1.90 -20.83 27.49
CA ILE A 351 -1.77 -22.24 27.11
C ILE A 351 -0.82 -23.05 28.01
N LYS A 352 -0.07 -22.40 28.91
CA LYS A 352 0.97 -23.05 29.73
C LYS A 352 0.49 -24.26 30.53
N SER A 353 -0.77 -24.25 30.96
CA SER A 353 -1.36 -25.36 31.73
C SER A 353 -1.63 -26.61 30.90
N PHE A 354 -1.55 -26.52 29.57
CA PHE A 354 -1.79 -27.61 28.64
C PHE A 354 -0.50 -28.22 28.07
N PHE A 355 0.66 -27.89 28.64
CA PHE A 355 1.91 -28.54 28.24
C PHE A 355 1.99 -29.97 28.80
N PRO A 356 2.53 -30.94 28.03
CA PRO A 356 3.06 -30.78 26.68
C PRO A 356 1.94 -30.64 25.63
N LEU A 357 2.21 -29.79 24.63
CA LEU A 357 1.26 -29.50 23.56
C LEU A 357 1.07 -30.71 22.62
N PRO A 358 -0.08 -30.83 21.92
CA PRO A 358 -0.31 -31.87 20.93
C PRO A 358 0.79 -31.92 19.87
N LYS A 359 1.18 -33.13 19.46
CA LYS A 359 2.36 -33.35 18.60
C LYS A 359 2.36 -32.52 17.33
N ASP A 360 1.20 -32.26 16.73
CA ASP A 360 0.99 -31.54 15.47
C ASP A 360 0.96 -30.01 15.58
N TRP A 361 1.14 -29.47 16.78
CA TRP A 361 1.02 -28.04 17.05
C TRP A 361 2.39 -27.35 16.99
N PHE A 362 2.45 -26.13 16.44
CA PHE A 362 3.69 -25.35 16.22
C PHE A 362 4.86 -26.11 15.56
N LYS A 363 4.57 -26.98 14.57
CA LYS A 363 5.62 -27.73 13.88
C LYS A 363 6.51 -26.85 12.99
N PHE A 364 7.80 -26.83 13.28
CA PHE A 364 8.86 -26.30 12.42
C PHE A 364 9.58 -27.47 11.73
N LYS A 365 9.09 -27.88 10.56
CA LYS A 365 9.66 -29.02 9.81
C LYS A 365 10.70 -28.53 8.79
N PHE A 366 11.94 -28.30 9.22
CA PHE A 366 13.01 -27.84 8.34
C PHE A 366 13.35 -28.83 7.20
N ASN A 367 13.28 -30.14 7.46
CA ASN A 367 13.54 -31.20 6.47
C ASN A 367 12.27 -31.63 5.70
N SER A 368 11.38 -30.69 5.39
CA SER A 368 10.14 -30.96 4.63
C SER A 368 10.04 -30.07 3.41
N ASN A 369 9.00 -30.27 2.59
CA ASN A 369 8.74 -29.46 1.40
C ASN A 369 8.18 -28.05 1.73
N TRP A 370 8.46 -27.52 2.92
CA TRP A 370 7.95 -26.23 3.37
C TRP A 370 8.35 -25.09 2.43
N PHE A 371 9.57 -25.13 1.89
CA PHE A 371 10.06 -24.15 0.92
C PHE A 371 9.18 -24.13 -0.33
N TRP A 372 8.92 -25.30 -0.93
CA TRP A 372 8.09 -25.41 -2.12
C TRP A 372 6.63 -25.05 -1.87
N TRP A 373 6.09 -25.38 -0.69
CA TRP A 373 4.76 -24.92 -0.28
C TRP A 373 4.68 -23.40 -0.10
N GLY A 374 5.69 -22.79 0.52
CA GLY A 374 5.75 -21.34 0.70
C GLY A 374 5.95 -20.60 -0.62
N PHE A 375 6.94 -21.01 -1.42
CA PHE A 375 7.25 -20.41 -2.71
C PHE A 375 6.14 -20.65 -3.74
N GLY A 376 5.64 -21.89 -3.87
CA GLY A 376 4.52 -22.21 -4.75
C GLY A 376 3.23 -21.50 -4.31
N GLY A 377 3.00 -21.38 -3.00
CA GLY A 377 1.91 -20.58 -2.45
C GLY A 377 2.04 -19.09 -2.78
N TYR A 378 3.25 -18.54 -2.76
CA TYR A 378 3.52 -17.16 -3.18
C TYR A 378 3.18 -16.96 -4.67
N LEU A 379 3.64 -17.86 -5.55
CA LEU A 379 3.29 -17.81 -6.97
C LEU A 379 1.78 -17.88 -7.20
N VAL A 380 1.06 -18.73 -6.48
CA VAL A 380 -0.42 -18.81 -6.55
C VAL A 380 -1.10 -17.58 -5.96
N ALA A 381 -0.54 -16.96 -4.93
CA ALA A 381 -1.09 -15.75 -4.31
C ALA A 381 -1.10 -14.57 -5.28
N ILE A 382 -0.06 -14.40 -6.10
CA ILE A 382 0.07 -13.28 -7.06
C ILE A 382 -1.19 -13.11 -7.93
N PRO A 383 -1.58 -14.07 -8.79
CA PRO A 383 -2.74 -13.86 -9.67
C PRO A 383 -4.05 -13.77 -8.89
N LEU A 384 -4.23 -14.52 -7.80
CA LEU A 384 -5.46 -14.48 -7.00
C LEU A 384 -5.66 -13.11 -6.35
N VAL A 385 -4.63 -12.59 -5.69
CA VAL A 385 -4.71 -11.29 -5.02
C VAL A 385 -4.79 -10.17 -6.06
N LEU A 386 -4.07 -10.25 -7.19
CA LEU A 386 -4.17 -9.26 -8.27
C LEU A 386 -5.59 -9.16 -8.83
N ILE A 387 -6.24 -10.29 -9.13
CA ILE A 387 -7.63 -10.31 -9.63
C ILE A 387 -8.57 -9.68 -8.60
N VAL A 388 -8.42 -10.05 -7.32
CA VAL A 388 -9.26 -9.49 -6.25
C VAL A 388 -8.98 -7.99 -6.05
N SER A 389 -7.73 -7.55 -6.17
CA SER A 389 -7.37 -6.13 -6.09
C SER A 389 -8.00 -5.31 -7.23
N LEU A 390 -8.07 -5.85 -8.45
CA LEU A 390 -8.74 -5.18 -9.57
C LEU A 390 -10.24 -5.00 -9.33
N ILE A 391 -10.91 -6.03 -8.79
CA ILE A 391 -12.32 -5.94 -8.39
C ILE A 391 -12.48 -4.92 -7.25
N ASN A 392 -11.58 -4.98 -6.27
CA ASN A 392 -11.60 -4.09 -5.11
C ASN A 392 -11.41 -2.62 -5.48
N GLN A 393 -10.58 -2.31 -6.49
CA GLN A 393 -10.41 -0.95 -7.00
C GLN A 393 -11.70 -0.38 -7.59
N GLN A 394 -12.53 -1.19 -8.25
CA GLN A 394 -13.83 -0.76 -8.78
C GLN A 394 -14.83 -0.41 -7.67
N ILE A 395 -14.71 -1.08 -6.51
CA ILE A 395 -15.55 -0.83 -5.34
C ILE A 395 -15.16 0.48 -4.63
N TRP A 396 -13.87 0.71 -4.43
CA TRP A 396 -13.39 1.81 -3.59
C TRP A 396 -12.98 3.08 -4.34
N GLN A 397 -12.74 3.01 -5.65
CA GLN A 397 -12.47 4.17 -6.52
C GLN A 397 -11.42 5.16 -5.96
N GLY A 398 -10.32 4.65 -5.39
CA GLY A 398 -9.26 5.49 -4.81
C GLY A 398 -9.42 5.83 -3.32
N GLN A 399 -10.47 5.36 -2.64
CA GLN A 399 -10.73 5.64 -1.21
C GLN A 399 -10.18 4.55 -0.28
N GLY A 400 -9.80 4.93 0.94
CA GLY A 400 -9.50 3.95 1.98
C GLY A 400 -8.03 3.59 2.16
N GLY A 401 -7.11 4.53 1.96
CA GLY A 401 -5.67 4.25 2.03
C GLY A 401 -5.11 3.93 3.42
N SER A 402 -3.92 3.34 3.42
CA SER A 402 -3.12 3.07 4.61
C SER A 402 -2.23 4.26 5.00
N ASN A 403 -1.54 4.15 6.13
CA ASN A 403 -0.76 5.22 6.74
C ASN A 403 0.37 5.74 5.80
N PRO A 404 0.48 7.07 5.56
CA PRO A 404 1.44 7.64 4.62
C PRO A 404 2.90 7.57 5.06
N LEU A 405 3.22 7.07 6.26
CA LEU A 405 4.60 7.04 6.79
C LEU A 405 5.60 6.37 5.84
N LEU A 406 5.23 5.25 5.23
CA LEU A 406 6.10 4.58 4.26
C LEU A 406 6.29 5.43 3.00
N PHE A 407 5.23 6.09 2.53
CA PHE A 407 5.28 6.99 1.39
C PHE A 407 6.17 8.21 1.67
N LEU A 408 6.08 8.81 2.85
CA LEU A 408 6.97 9.88 3.29
C LEU A 408 8.43 9.41 3.34
N ALA A 409 8.67 8.15 3.71
CA ALA A 409 10.02 7.58 3.71
C ALA A 409 10.60 7.40 2.31
N LEU A 410 9.76 7.02 1.35
CA LEU A 410 10.13 6.92 -0.07
C LEU A 410 10.52 8.28 -0.62
N GLN A 411 9.70 9.31 -0.38
CA GLN A 411 9.95 10.67 -0.85
C GLN A 411 11.23 11.26 -0.25
N ALA A 412 11.50 10.99 1.03
CA ALA A 412 12.72 11.46 1.69
C ALA A 412 14.00 10.71 1.25
N GLN A 413 13.86 9.58 0.54
CA GLN A 413 14.95 8.69 0.12
C GLN A 413 15.92 8.27 1.25
N ASP A 414 15.44 8.20 2.50
CA ASP A 414 16.27 7.79 3.65
C ASP A 414 16.43 6.27 3.70
N LYS A 415 17.54 5.78 3.16
CA LYS A 415 17.86 4.34 3.08
C LYS A 415 17.83 3.62 4.44
N VAL A 416 18.20 4.29 5.52
CA VAL A 416 18.20 3.68 6.86
C VAL A 416 16.77 3.49 7.35
N ALA A 417 15.93 4.53 7.21
CA ALA A 417 14.52 4.43 7.57
C ALA A 417 13.80 3.35 6.73
N LEU A 418 14.07 3.31 5.42
CA LEU A 418 13.51 2.29 4.53
C LEU A 418 13.94 0.87 4.94
N LEU A 419 15.19 0.64 5.31
CA LEU A 419 15.66 -0.66 5.79
C LEU A 419 14.98 -1.10 7.08
N VAL A 420 14.74 -0.16 8.01
CA VAL A 420 14.02 -0.44 9.26
C VAL A 420 12.55 -0.77 9.00
N PHE A 421 11.88 0.00 8.13
CA PHE A 421 10.51 -0.32 7.71
C PHE A 421 10.43 -1.69 7.01
N PHE A 422 11.38 -1.98 6.12
CA PHE A 422 11.47 -3.28 5.45
C PHE A 422 11.63 -4.42 6.47
N SER A 423 12.56 -4.29 7.41
CA SER A 423 12.80 -5.32 8.43
C SER A 423 11.57 -5.56 9.31
N THR A 424 10.82 -4.49 9.62
CA THR A 424 9.59 -4.57 10.41
C THR A 424 8.49 -5.29 9.63
N ALA A 425 8.14 -4.78 8.45
CA ALA A 425 6.97 -5.25 7.70
C ALA A 425 7.22 -6.56 6.93
N SER A 426 8.45 -6.84 6.49
CA SER A 426 8.77 -8.05 5.69
C SER A 426 9.26 -9.23 6.51
N ILE A 427 9.66 -9.04 7.77
CA ILE A 427 10.27 -10.09 8.59
C ILE A 427 9.59 -10.18 9.95
N ALA A 428 9.70 -9.13 10.78
CA ALA A 428 9.18 -9.17 12.16
C ALA A 428 7.67 -9.40 12.17
N ALA A 429 6.94 -8.71 11.28
CA ALA A 429 5.50 -8.82 11.18
C ALA A 429 5.01 -10.22 10.75
N PRO A 430 5.44 -10.77 9.60
CA PRO A 430 5.10 -12.11 9.18
C PRO A 430 5.38 -13.19 10.24
N ILE A 431 6.53 -13.13 10.93
CA ILE A 431 6.86 -14.14 11.94
C ILE A 431 5.84 -14.13 13.09
N PHE A 432 5.57 -12.96 13.65
CA PHE A 432 4.60 -12.83 14.74
C PHE A 432 3.19 -13.20 14.30
N GLU A 433 2.76 -12.67 13.15
CA GLU A 433 1.40 -12.89 12.65
C GLU A 433 1.16 -14.36 12.31
N GLU A 434 2.10 -15.05 11.65
CA GLU A 434 1.91 -16.47 11.34
C GLU A 434 1.88 -17.35 12.60
N ILE A 435 2.59 -16.99 13.67
CA ILE A 435 2.48 -17.67 14.97
C ILE A 435 1.06 -17.50 15.54
N MET A 436 0.50 -16.28 15.51
CA MET A 436 -0.82 -16.00 16.08
C MET A 436 -1.97 -16.55 15.23
N PHE A 437 -1.92 -16.36 13.92
CA PHE A 437 -2.99 -16.73 13.00
C PHE A 437 -2.92 -18.20 12.59
N ARG A 438 -1.76 -18.69 12.13
CA ARG A 438 -1.62 -20.05 11.60
C ARG A 438 -1.19 -21.01 12.69
N GLY A 439 -0.32 -20.60 13.60
CA GLY A 439 0.11 -21.42 14.73
C GLY A 439 -0.98 -21.62 15.78
N PHE A 440 -1.77 -20.58 16.07
CA PHE A 440 -2.74 -20.62 17.17
C PHE A 440 -4.21 -20.55 16.71
N LEU A 441 -4.64 -19.48 16.04
CA LEU A 441 -6.05 -19.22 15.74
C LEU A 441 -6.66 -20.29 14.82
N LEU A 442 -6.04 -20.55 13.67
CA LEU A 442 -6.56 -21.53 12.70
C LEU A 442 -6.71 -22.93 13.31
N PRO A 443 -5.68 -23.53 13.95
CA PRO A 443 -5.82 -24.79 14.67
C PRO A 443 -6.95 -24.78 15.70
N SER A 444 -7.09 -23.70 16.47
CA SER A 444 -8.16 -23.55 17.45
C SER A 444 -9.56 -23.55 16.82
N LEU A 445 -9.71 -22.92 15.65
CA LEU A 445 -10.97 -22.91 14.92
C LEU A 445 -11.36 -24.30 14.38
N THR A 446 -10.38 -25.17 14.05
CA THR A 446 -10.68 -26.53 13.56
C THR A 446 -11.40 -27.44 14.56
N ARG A 447 -11.47 -27.02 15.84
CA ARG A 447 -12.30 -27.68 16.86
C ARG A 447 -13.80 -27.44 16.66
N TYR A 448 -14.19 -26.35 16.00
CA TYR A 448 -15.56 -25.88 15.92
C TYR A 448 -16.13 -25.88 14.50
N VAL A 449 -15.27 -25.76 13.50
CA VAL A 449 -15.65 -25.69 12.08
C VAL A 449 -14.74 -26.59 11.24
N SER A 450 -15.15 -26.87 10.01
CA SER A 450 -14.31 -27.60 9.05
C SER A 450 -12.98 -26.88 8.80
N VAL A 451 -11.96 -27.62 8.33
CA VAL A 451 -10.66 -27.03 7.98
C VAL A 451 -10.82 -25.85 7.00
N THR A 452 -11.68 -25.99 5.99
CA THR A 452 -12.00 -24.90 5.05
C THR A 452 -12.65 -23.71 5.75
N GLY A 453 -13.60 -23.95 6.66
CA GLY A 453 -14.22 -22.89 7.46
C GLY A 453 -13.20 -22.15 8.33
N ALA A 454 -12.28 -22.88 8.97
CA ALA A 454 -11.20 -22.31 9.76
C ALA A 454 -10.25 -21.45 8.92
N ILE A 455 -9.90 -21.89 7.70
CA ILE A 455 -9.09 -21.11 6.75
C ILE A 455 -9.79 -19.79 6.42
N VAL A 456 -11.05 -19.83 6.01
CA VAL A 456 -11.82 -18.63 5.61
C VAL A 456 -11.96 -17.66 6.78
N ILE A 457 -12.39 -18.15 7.95
CA ILE A 457 -12.58 -17.30 9.14
C ILE A 457 -11.25 -16.69 9.57
N SER A 458 -10.17 -17.47 9.64
CA SER A 458 -8.85 -16.95 10.02
C SER A 458 -8.33 -15.91 9.03
N GLY A 459 -8.54 -16.12 7.72
CA GLY A 459 -8.17 -15.17 6.66
C GLY A 459 -8.93 -13.85 6.75
N LEU A 460 -10.23 -13.88 7.06
CA LEU A 460 -11.03 -12.68 7.26
C LEU A 460 -10.61 -11.90 8.52
N ILE A 461 -10.37 -12.59 9.64
CA ILE A 461 -9.89 -11.94 10.88
C ILE A 461 -8.49 -11.34 10.64
N PHE A 462 -7.61 -12.03 9.92
CA PHE A 462 -6.31 -11.52 9.50
C PHE A 462 -6.43 -10.22 8.69
N ALA A 463 -7.36 -10.15 7.73
CA ALA A 463 -7.58 -8.95 6.94
C ALA A 463 -8.10 -7.77 7.78
N ILE A 464 -9.07 -8.02 8.66
CA ILE A 464 -9.64 -7.01 9.57
C ILE A 464 -8.57 -6.45 10.51
N ALA A 465 -7.60 -7.27 10.90
CA ALA A 465 -6.51 -6.87 11.78
C ALA A 465 -5.60 -5.76 11.22
N HIS A 466 -5.64 -5.53 9.90
CA HIS A 466 -4.88 -4.46 9.24
C HIS A 466 -5.56 -3.09 9.31
N LEU A 467 -6.81 -3.02 9.79
CA LEU A 467 -7.55 -1.79 10.07
C LEU A 467 -7.71 -0.84 8.86
N SER A 468 -7.57 -1.36 7.64
CA SER A 468 -7.85 -0.66 6.39
C SER A 468 -9.00 -1.34 5.66
N LEU A 469 -10.16 -0.67 5.60
CA LEU A 469 -11.38 -1.27 5.05
C LEU A 469 -11.24 -1.55 3.55
N SER A 470 -10.51 -0.70 2.82
CA SER A 470 -10.27 -0.92 1.39
C SER A 470 -9.32 -2.08 1.11
N GLU A 471 -8.53 -2.54 2.07
CA GLU A 471 -7.57 -3.62 1.89
C GLU A 471 -8.13 -4.99 2.33
N VAL A 472 -9.34 -5.04 2.91
CA VAL A 472 -9.90 -6.27 3.49
C VAL A 472 -10.01 -7.41 2.46
N LEU A 473 -10.52 -7.16 1.25
CA LEU A 473 -10.68 -8.21 0.24
C LEU A 473 -9.34 -8.81 -0.24
N PRO A 474 -8.35 -8.02 -0.68
CA PRO A 474 -7.06 -8.59 -1.10
C PRO A 474 -6.32 -9.26 0.07
N LEU A 475 -6.35 -8.68 1.28
CA LEU A 475 -5.69 -9.27 2.45
C LEU A 475 -6.39 -10.55 2.94
N ALA A 476 -7.72 -10.65 2.82
CA ALA A 476 -8.44 -11.88 3.13
C ALA A 476 -8.07 -12.99 2.15
N THR A 477 -7.88 -12.65 0.88
CA THR A 477 -7.44 -13.59 -0.16
C THR A 477 -6.04 -14.12 0.15
N LEU A 478 -5.09 -13.24 0.46
CA LEU A 478 -3.76 -13.64 0.92
C LEU A 478 -3.86 -14.50 2.19
N GLY A 479 -4.71 -14.10 3.13
CA GLY A 479 -4.93 -14.79 4.39
C GLY A 479 -5.45 -16.21 4.22
N ILE A 480 -6.33 -16.42 3.24
CA ILE A 480 -6.85 -17.74 2.85
C ILE A 480 -5.73 -18.58 2.22
N VAL A 481 -4.92 -18.02 1.31
CA VAL A 481 -3.80 -18.75 0.69
C VAL A 481 -2.79 -19.20 1.75
N LEU A 482 -2.42 -18.33 2.69
CA LEU A 482 -1.57 -18.66 3.84
C LEU A 482 -2.16 -19.80 4.68
N GLY A 483 -3.48 -19.77 4.95
CA GLY A 483 -4.19 -20.84 5.65
C GLY A 483 -4.18 -22.17 4.89
N VAL A 484 -4.37 -22.14 3.56
CA VAL A 484 -4.24 -23.33 2.71
C VAL A 484 -2.81 -23.87 2.81
N VAL A 485 -1.79 -23.04 2.56
CA VAL A 485 -0.38 -23.45 2.60
C VAL A 485 -0.01 -24.06 3.95
N TYR A 486 -0.46 -23.46 5.06
CA TYR A 486 -0.25 -24.02 6.39
C TYR A 486 -0.91 -25.38 6.59
N THR A 487 -2.21 -25.50 6.25
CA THR A 487 -2.96 -26.74 6.44
C THR A 487 -2.43 -27.88 5.59
N ARG A 488 -2.01 -27.61 4.35
CA ARG A 488 -1.46 -28.63 3.45
C ARG A 488 -0.04 -29.05 3.86
N SER A 489 0.83 -28.09 4.16
CA SER A 489 2.25 -28.35 4.50
C SER A 489 2.45 -28.89 5.92
N ARG A 490 1.55 -28.54 6.86
CA ARG A 490 1.69 -28.80 8.30
C ARG A 490 3.04 -28.31 8.85
N SER A 491 3.53 -27.18 8.32
CA SER A 491 4.77 -26.51 8.73
C SER A 491 4.54 -25.00 8.79
N LEU A 492 4.89 -24.35 9.90
CA LEU A 492 4.78 -22.88 10.02
C LEU A 492 5.77 -22.12 9.15
N LEU A 493 6.89 -22.74 8.78
CA LEU A 493 7.88 -22.11 7.91
C LEU A 493 7.33 -21.80 6.50
N ALA A 494 6.39 -22.61 6.01
CA ALA A 494 5.81 -22.44 4.68
C ALA A 494 4.98 -21.14 4.55
N PRO A 495 3.95 -20.89 5.37
CA PRO A 495 3.22 -19.64 5.30
C PRO A 495 4.07 -18.44 5.75
N MET A 496 5.04 -18.61 6.67
CA MET A 496 6.01 -17.55 7.02
C MET A 496 6.82 -17.11 5.80
N LEU A 497 7.38 -18.07 5.04
CA LEU A 497 8.11 -17.75 3.82
C LEU A 497 7.22 -17.02 2.81
N LEU A 498 6.01 -17.54 2.56
CA LEU A 498 5.05 -16.92 1.65
C LEU A 498 4.77 -15.47 2.05
N HIS A 499 4.45 -15.24 3.32
CA HIS A 499 4.12 -13.92 3.85
C HIS A 499 5.33 -12.97 3.77
N CYS A 500 6.52 -13.43 4.15
CA CYS A 500 7.76 -12.65 3.99
C CYS A 500 8.01 -12.28 2.52
N LEU A 501 7.82 -13.21 1.58
CA LEU A 501 7.97 -12.95 0.14
C LEU A 501 6.93 -11.95 -0.37
N TRP A 502 5.68 -12.07 0.07
CA TRP A 502 4.61 -11.14 -0.29
C TRP A 502 4.93 -9.70 0.14
N ASN A 503 5.27 -9.52 1.41
CA ASN A 503 5.59 -8.21 1.97
C ASN A 503 6.89 -7.66 1.37
N SER A 504 7.91 -8.51 1.18
CA SER A 504 9.16 -8.11 0.54
C SER A 504 8.95 -7.65 -0.90
N GLY A 505 8.20 -8.41 -1.70
CA GLY A 505 7.92 -8.05 -3.09
C GLY A 505 7.16 -6.72 -3.20
N THR A 506 6.19 -6.50 -2.32
CA THR A 506 5.45 -5.24 -2.24
C THR A 506 6.39 -4.08 -1.90
N LEU A 507 7.16 -4.18 -0.81
CA LEU A 507 8.06 -3.10 -0.38
C LEU A 507 9.20 -2.83 -1.37
N VAL A 508 9.79 -3.86 -1.98
CA VAL A 508 10.82 -3.69 -3.02
C VAL A 508 10.23 -2.94 -4.21
N SER A 509 9.02 -3.30 -4.66
CA SER A 509 8.34 -2.58 -5.74
C SER A 509 8.15 -1.10 -5.39
N LEU A 510 7.73 -0.81 -4.15
CA LEU A 510 7.61 0.57 -3.65
C LEU A 510 8.94 1.32 -3.63
N PHE A 511 10.03 0.69 -3.15
CA PHE A 511 11.36 1.29 -3.09
C PHE A 511 11.90 1.60 -4.48
N VAL A 512 11.69 0.69 -5.42
CA VAL A 512 12.14 0.85 -6.80
C VAL A 512 11.34 1.96 -7.50
N LEU A 513 10.04 2.04 -7.26
CA LEU A 513 9.18 3.14 -7.76
C LEU A 513 9.55 4.50 -7.14
N GLY A 514 9.81 4.55 -5.82
CA GLY A 514 10.11 5.81 -5.12
C GLY A 514 11.54 6.33 -5.30
N SER A 515 12.51 5.46 -5.63
CA SER A 515 13.94 5.81 -5.77
C SER A 515 14.31 6.58 -7.05
N GLY A 516 13.35 7.21 -7.72
CA GLY A 516 13.55 7.92 -9.01
C GLY A 516 12.63 9.12 -9.21
N VAL A 517 12.05 9.62 -8.11
CA VAL A 517 11.27 10.87 -8.05
C VAL A 517 12.20 12.01 -7.69
#